data_AF-A0A9E0IGG7-F1
#
_entry.id   AF-A0A9E0IGG7-F1
#
_cell.length_a   1.000
_cell.length_b   1.000
_cell.length_c   1.000
_cell.angle_alpha   90.00
_cell.angle_beta   90.00
_cell.angle_gamma   90.00
#
_symmetry.space_group_name_H-M   'P 1'
#
loop_
_entity.id
_entity.type
_entity.pdbx_description
1 polymer ?
#
loop_
_entity_poly.entity_id
_entity_poly.type
_entity_poly.pdbx_seq_one_letter_code
_entity_poly.pdbx_strand_id
1 'polypeptide(L)'
;MPVDKPTEDYAKPSEPATDCDLLKRPSSLTNLFWAFTTLALQGFGGVLAIVQRDLVEKKRWLSRDQFLEDWAVAQVLPGPNVVNLSLMIGDRYFGWRGALVALAGMLVFPVLIVLTAAVLLAGYSDSPQVQGALRGMSAVAAGLIAATGLKLLTSLKKNVLSPHIQYAFIAIVFVLIVVLHVRLAWVLLGVGGSSAWLAYHRLGRSESLKGTP
;
A
#
# COMPACT_ATOMS: atom_id res chain seq x y z
N MET A 1 25.29 -59.62 38.64
CA MET A 1 25.31 -58.14 38.57
C MET A 1 24.41 -57.71 37.43
N PRO A 2 23.26 -57.08 37.68
CA PRO A 2 22.48 -56.41 36.64
C PRO A 2 23.15 -55.07 36.31
N VAL A 3 23.38 -54.82 35.03
CA VAL A 3 23.92 -53.57 34.51
C VAL A 3 22.80 -52.53 34.53
N ASP A 4 22.93 -51.56 35.41
CA ASP A 4 22.06 -50.38 35.50
C ASP A 4 22.22 -49.56 34.21
N LYS A 5 21.14 -49.38 33.44
CA LYS A 5 21.13 -48.50 32.28
C LYS A 5 20.73 -47.09 32.75
N PRO A 6 21.48 -46.03 32.40
CA PRO A 6 21.08 -44.68 32.73
C PRO A 6 19.76 -44.35 32.03
N THR A 7 18.79 -43.82 32.77
CA THR A 7 17.59 -43.19 32.22
C THR A 7 18.01 -41.90 31.51
N GLU A 8 18.23 -42.02 30.20
CA GLU A 8 18.42 -40.89 29.29
C GLU A 8 17.09 -40.13 29.23
N ASP A 9 16.98 -39.11 30.07
CA ASP A 9 15.96 -38.07 30.00
C ASP A 9 16.18 -37.30 28.70
N TYR A 10 15.59 -37.81 27.61
CA TYR A 10 15.45 -37.08 26.37
C TYR A 10 14.50 -35.90 26.60
N ALA A 11 15.05 -34.81 27.16
CA ALA A 11 14.47 -33.49 27.02
C ALA A 11 14.18 -33.29 25.53
N LYS A 12 12.89 -33.31 25.18
CA LYS A 12 12.43 -33.02 23.82
C LYS A 12 13.12 -31.73 23.37
N PRO A 13 13.80 -31.72 22.20
CA PRO A 13 14.26 -30.47 21.63
C PRO A 13 13.04 -29.55 21.56
N SER A 14 13.08 -28.43 22.27
CA SER A 14 12.08 -27.38 22.13
C SER A 14 12.10 -26.95 20.68
N GLU A 15 11.10 -27.38 19.91
CA GLU A 15 10.89 -26.92 18.54
C GLU A 15 11.01 -25.40 18.54
N PRO A 16 11.81 -24.80 17.65
CA PRO A 16 11.82 -23.35 17.52
C PRO A 16 10.40 -22.95 17.10
N ALA A 17 9.67 -22.30 18.01
CA ALA A 17 8.33 -21.79 17.76
C ALA A 17 8.31 -21.13 16.39
N THR A 18 7.53 -21.69 15.47
CA THR A 18 7.44 -21.14 14.11
C THR A 18 6.89 -19.72 14.26
N ASP A 19 7.34 -18.73 13.49
CA ASP A 19 6.95 -17.31 13.62
C ASP A 19 5.40 -17.10 13.66
N CYS A 20 4.64 -18.10 13.18
CA CYS A 20 3.19 -18.25 13.31
C CYS A 20 2.66 -18.35 14.77
N ASP A 21 3.44 -18.85 15.73
CA ASP A 21 3.00 -19.12 17.11
C ASP A 21 2.92 -17.87 18.01
N LEU A 22 3.44 -16.72 17.55
CA LEU A 22 3.45 -15.46 18.32
C LEU A 22 2.46 -14.39 17.81
N LEU A 23 1.60 -14.73 16.84
CA LEU A 23 0.62 -13.79 16.29
C LEU A 23 -0.49 -13.48 17.31
N LYS A 24 -0.75 -12.19 17.51
CA LYS A 24 -1.81 -11.69 18.39
C LYS A 24 -3.10 -11.51 17.60
N ARG A 25 -4.23 -11.66 18.28
CA ARG A 25 -5.54 -11.31 17.70
C ARG A 25 -6.00 -9.95 18.22
N PRO A 26 -6.81 -9.19 17.44
CA PRO A 26 -7.48 -8.02 17.97
C PRO A 26 -8.34 -8.42 19.18
N SER A 27 -8.20 -7.68 20.28
CA SER A 27 -8.86 -8.03 21.55
C SER A 27 -10.36 -7.77 21.55
N SER A 28 -10.85 -6.85 20.71
CA SER A 28 -12.26 -6.49 20.59
C SER A 28 -12.54 -5.73 19.30
N LEU A 29 -13.83 -5.61 18.94
CA LEU A 29 -14.29 -4.75 17.85
C LEU A 29 -13.85 -3.28 18.04
N THR A 30 -13.83 -2.79 19.28
CA THR A 30 -13.37 -1.43 19.59
C THR A 30 -11.87 -1.27 19.29
N ASN A 31 -11.05 -2.28 19.59
CA ASN A 31 -9.62 -2.26 19.24
C ASN A 31 -9.43 -2.21 17.72
N LEU A 32 -10.21 -3.02 17.00
CA LEU A 32 -10.22 -3.05 15.54
C LEU A 32 -10.57 -1.68 14.94
N PHE A 33 -11.64 -1.05 15.43
CA PHE A 33 -12.07 0.29 15.01
C PHE A 33 -10.94 1.31 15.17
N TRP A 34 -10.36 1.41 16.37
CA TRP A 34 -9.31 2.40 16.65
C TRP A 34 -8.01 2.14 15.88
N ALA A 35 -7.67 0.87 15.63
CA ALA A 35 -6.52 0.53 14.80
C ALA A 35 -6.70 1.06 13.37
N PHE A 36 -7.85 0.78 12.74
CA PHE A 36 -8.10 1.26 11.38
C PHE A 36 -8.33 2.78 11.30
N THR A 37 -8.90 3.41 12.33
CA THR A 37 -8.94 4.87 12.45
C THR A 37 -7.53 5.47 12.45
N THR A 38 -6.63 4.91 13.25
CA THR A 38 -5.25 5.40 13.34
C THR A 38 -4.52 5.23 12.01
N LEU A 39 -4.71 4.09 11.34
CA LEU A 39 -4.17 3.84 10.00
C LEU A 39 -4.69 4.84 8.97
N ALA A 40 -5.99 5.15 9.00
CA ALA A 40 -6.60 6.08 8.07
C ALA A 40 -6.04 7.52 8.21
N LEU A 41 -5.73 7.93 9.44
CA LEU A 41 -5.16 9.25 9.73
C LEU A 41 -3.67 9.37 9.37
N GLN A 42 -2.97 8.26 9.15
CA GLN A 42 -1.53 8.22 8.88
C GLN A 42 -1.19 8.00 7.40
N GLY A 43 -2.18 7.89 6.50
CA GLY A 43 -2.03 7.45 5.10
C GLY A 43 -1.31 8.40 4.13
N PHE A 44 -0.35 9.22 4.55
CA PHE A 44 0.35 10.16 3.67
C PHE A 44 1.71 9.61 3.19
N GLY A 45 1.93 9.55 1.87
CA GLY A 45 3.27 9.38 1.26
C GLY A 45 3.97 8.02 1.44
N GLY A 46 3.31 7.01 2.01
CA GLY A 46 3.95 5.71 2.30
C GLY A 46 3.02 4.67 2.89
N VAL A 47 1.76 4.63 2.42
CA VAL A 47 0.67 3.89 3.09
C VAL A 47 0.97 2.41 3.28
N LEU A 48 1.54 1.75 2.28
CA LEU A 48 1.92 0.33 2.38
C LEU A 48 2.87 0.07 3.56
N ALA A 49 3.94 0.88 3.69
CA ALA A 49 4.92 0.72 4.76
C ALA A 49 4.31 0.99 6.14
N ILE A 50 3.39 1.94 6.23
CA ILE A 50 2.69 2.29 7.48
C ILE A 50 1.74 1.15 7.89
N VAL A 51 0.95 0.65 6.94
CA VAL A 51 0.00 -0.44 7.18
C VAL A 51 0.74 -1.73 7.53
N GLN A 52 1.79 -2.08 6.79
CA GLN A 52 2.62 -3.25 7.10
C GLN A 52 3.24 -3.12 8.51
N ARG A 53 3.84 -1.97 8.83
CA ARG A 53 4.44 -1.74 10.14
C ARG A 53 3.42 -1.84 11.27
N ASP A 54 2.22 -1.31 11.09
CA ASP A 54 1.21 -1.36 12.14
C ASP A 54 0.65 -2.79 12.32
N LEU A 55 0.26 -3.45 11.24
CA LEU A 55 -0.39 -4.77 11.29
C LEU A 55 0.58 -5.92 11.58
N VAL A 56 1.79 -5.87 11.01
CA VAL A 56 2.79 -6.95 11.13
C VAL A 56 3.72 -6.70 12.32
N GLU A 57 4.33 -5.52 12.43
CA GLU A 57 5.39 -5.29 13.43
C GLU A 57 4.82 -4.87 14.80
N LYS A 58 3.92 -3.89 14.84
CA LYS A 58 3.39 -3.33 16.10
C LYS A 58 2.28 -4.20 16.71
N LYS A 59 1.23 -4.48 15.93
CA LYS A 59 0.06 -5.24 16.39
C LYS A 59 0.30 -6.74 16.33
N ARG A 60 1.16 -7.20 15.41
CA ARG A 60 1.43 -8.62 15.15
C ARG A 60 0.16 -9.42 14.87
N TRP A 61 -0.77 -8.82 14.12
CA TRP A 61 -2.01 -9.49 13.72
C TRP A 61 -1.77 -10.44 12.55
N LEU A 62 -0.90 -10.03 11.63
CA LEU A 62 -0.55 -10.80 10.45
C LEU A 62 0.95 -11.10 10.45
N SER A 63 1.32 -12.28 9.96
CA SER A 63 2.70 -12.51 9.52
C SER A 63 2.98 -11.68 8.27
N ARG A 64 4.27 -11.55 7.91
CA ARG A 64 4.66 -10.84 6.69
C ARG A 64 4.04 -11.48 5.44
N ASP A 65 3.98 -12.80 5.39
CA ASP A 65 3.44 -13.53 4.24
C ASP A 65 1.92 -13.37 4.14
N GLN A 66 1.20 -13.51 5.26
CA GLN A 66 -0.24 -13.29 5.32
C GLN A 66 -0.61 -11.86 4.89
N PHE A 67 0.19 -10.87 5.32
CA PHE A 67 -0.02 -9.49 4.90
C PHE A 67 0.15 -9.31 3.39
N LEU A 68 1.17 -9.93 2.79
CA LEU A 68 1.41 -9.83 1.35
C LEU A 68 0.31 -10.53 0.52
N GLU A 69 -0.19 -11.68 0.99
CA GLU A 69 -1.33 -12.38 0.39
C GLU A 69 -2.59 -11.51 0.43
N ASP A 70 -2.96 -11.02 1.61
CA ASP A 70 -4.14 -10.17 1.79
C ASP A 70 -4.00 -8.85 0.99
N TRP A 71 -2.80 -8.27 0.94
CA TRP A 71 -2.50 -7.08 0.15
C TRP A 71 -2.63 -7.32 -1.36
N ALA A 72 -2.16 -8.47 -1.86
CA ALA A 72 -2.27 -8.83 -3.27
C ALA A 72 -3.76 -8.98 -3.67
N VAL A 73 -4.57 -9.63 -2.83
CA VAL A 73 -6.02 -9.72 -3.05
C VAL A 73 -6.66 -8.34 -3.03
N ALA A 74 -6.29 -7.48 -2.07
CA ALA A 74 -6.80 -6.12 -1.98
C ALA A 74 -6.50 -5.25 -3.22
N GLN A 75 -5.41 -5.53 -3.95
CA GLN A 75 -5.05 -4.87 -5.21
C GLN A 75 -5.86 -5.35 -6.43
N VAL A 76 -6.39 -6.57 -6.38
CA VAL A 76 -7.25 -7.12 -7.43
C VAL A 76 -8.68 -6.62 -7.28
N LEU A 77 -9.12 -6.38 -6.04
CA LEU A 77 -10.44 -5.85 -5.74
C LEU A 77 -10.59 -4.39 -6.20
N PRO A 78 -11.75 -4.00 -6.78
CA PRO A 78 -11.99 -2.61 -7.15
C PRO A 78 -12.05 -1.73 -5.89
N GLY A 79 -11.46 -0.54 -5.99
CA GLY A 79 -11.50 0.45 -4.91
C GLY A 79 -10.15 0.66 -4.20
N PRO A 80 -10.15 1.36 -3.06
CA PRO A 80 -8.92 1.67 -2.34
C PRO A 80 -8.36 0.43 -1.63
N ASN A 81 -7.11 0.05 -1.93
CA ASN A 81 -6.48 -1.16 -1.39
C ASN A 81 -6.58 -1.28 0.15
N VAL A 82 -6.35 -0.19 0.88
CA VAL A 82 -6.38 -0.22 2.36
C VAL A 82 -7.80 -0.49 2.88
N VAL A 83 -8.83 0.05 2.21
CA VAL A 83 -10.23 -0.18 2.55
C VAL A 83 -10.56 -1.66 2.36
N ASN A 84 -10.20 -2.22 1.21
CA ASN A 84 -10.40 -3.64 0.92
C ASN A 84 -9.68 -4.53 1.95
N LEU A 85 -8.43 -4.19 2.28
CA LEU A 85 -7.66 -4.89 3.31
C LEU A 85 -8.35 -4.82 4.69
N SER A 86 -8.90 -3.67 5.08
CA SER A 86 -9.60 -3.54 6.36
C SER A 86 -10.87 -4.37 6.45
N LEU A 87 -11.61 -4.47 5.34
CA LEU A 87 -12.79 -5.34 5.24
C LEU A 87 -12.39 -6.80 5.42
N MET A 88 -11.37 -7.25 4.68
CA MET A 88 -10.88 -8.63 4.76
C MET A 88 -10.36 -8.98 6.16
N ILE A 89 -9.56 -8.10 6.77
CA ILE A 89 -9.03 -8.32 8.12
C ILE A 89 -10.16 -8.32 9.16
N GLY A 90 -11.12 -7.39 9.03
CA GLY A 90 -12.27 -7.33 9.91
C GLY A 90 -13.14 -8.58 9.82
N ASP A 91 -13.40 -9.05 8.60
CA ASP A 91 -14.14 -10.28 8.36
C ASP A 91 -13.42 -11.51 8.95
N ARG A 92 -12.10 -11.59 8.76
CA ARG A 92 -11.26 -12.68 9.27
C ARG A 92 -11.35 -12.87 10.78
N TYR A 93 -11.42 -11.79 11.56
CA TYR A 93 -11.39 -11.88 13.03
C TYR A 93 -12.76 -11.87 13.71
N PHE A 94 -13.76 -11.16 13.16
CA PHE A 94 -15.08 -11.04 13.78
C PHE A 94 -16.25 -11.20 12.78
N GLY A 95 -16.00 -11.79 11.62
CA GLY A 95 -16.98 -11.96 10.54
C GLY A 95 -17.50 -10.63 10.01
N TRP A 96 -18.70 -10.64 9.44
CA TRP A 96 -19.34 -9.47 8.83
C TRP A 96 -19.39 -8.24 9.76
N ARG A 97 -19.52 -8.44 11.08
CA ARG A 97 -19.51 -7.34 12.07
C ARG A 97 -18.13 -6.69 12.15
N GLY A 98 -17.07 -7.48 12.14
CA GLY A 98 -15.71 -6.98 12.11
C GLY A 98 -15.41 -6.21 10.83
N ALA A 99 -15.88 -6.71 9.68
CA ALA A 99 -15.73 -6.02 8.40
C ALA A 99 -16.36 -4.62 8.43
N LEU A 100 -17.61 -4.51 8.89
CA LEU A 100 -18.29 -3.22 9.02
C LEU A 100 -17.61 -2.28 10.01
N VAL A 101 -17.12 -2.81 11.13
CA VAL A 101 -16.44 -1.99 12.16
C VAL A 101 -15.07 -1.52 11.68
N ALA A 102 -14.31 -2.37 10.98
CA ALA A 102 -13.03 -1.98 10.38
C ALA A 102 -13.21 -0.91 9.30
N LEU A 103 -14.22 -1.08 8.43
CA LEU A 103 -14.60 -0.09 7.43
C LEU A 103 -15.03 1.24 8.08
N ALA A 104 -15.86 1.18 9.11
CA ALA A 104 -16.28 2.36 9.86
C ALA A 104 -15.09 3.07 10.51
N GLY A 105 -14.15 2.32 11.11
CA GLY A 105 -12.91 2.89 11.66
C GLY A 105 -12.12 3.63 10.58
N MET A 106 -12.04 3.06 9.39
CA MET A 106 -11.32 3.68 8.29
C MET A 106 -11.97 4.96 7.75
N LEU A 107 -13.30 5.04 7.75
CA LEU A 107 -14.03 6.12 7.07
C LEU A 107 -14.53 7.22 8.00
N VAL A 108 -15.01 6.87 9.20
CA VAL A 108 -15.76 7.80 10.07
C VAL A 108 -14.93 9.04 10.40
N PHE A 109 -13.73 8.88 10.95
CA PHE A 109 -12.92 10.03 11.38
C PHE A 109 -12.40 10.88 10.20
N PRO A 110 -11.81 10.30 9.14
CA PRO A 110 -11.38 11.08 7.99
C PRO A 110 -12.54 11.85 7.34
N VAL A 111 -13.70 11.22 7.18
CA VAL A 111 -14.90 11.87 6.62
C VAL A 111 -15.37 13.00 7.53
N LEU A 112 -15.45 12.77 8.85
CA LEU A 112 -15.82 13.82 9.80
C LEU A 112 -14.86 15.01 9.76
N ILE A 113 -13.55 14.77 9.67
CA ILE A 113 -12.56 15.84 9.58
C ILE A 113 -12.78 16.66 8.31
N VAL A 114 -12.94 16.01 7.15
CA VAL A 114 -13.15 16.68 5.87
C VAL A 114 -14.47 17.43 5.84
N LEU A 115 -15.56 16.84 6.33
CA LEU A 115 -16.87 17.50 6.39
C LEU A 115 -16.86 18.70 7.33
N THR A 116 -16.24 18.56 8.51
CA THR A 116 -16.12 19.67 9.47
C THR A 116 -15.31 20.80 8.87
N ALA A 117 -14.17 20.50 8.25
CA ALA A 117 -13.39 21.50 7.53
C ALA A 117 -14.21 22.16 6.42
N ALA A 118 -14.94 21.38 5.62
CA ALA A 118 -15.79 21.91 4.55
C ALA A 118 -16.86 22.88 5.07
N VAL A 119 -17.57 22.52 6.13
CA VAL A 119 -18.61 23.38 6.74
C VAL A 119 -18.01 24.64 7.34
N LEU A 120 -16.89 24.52 8.06
CA LEU A 120 -16.20 25.68 8.63
C LEU A 120 -15.69 26.63 7.55
N LEU A 121 -15.15 26.11 6.44
CA LEU A 121 -14.66 26.93 5.34
C LEU A 121 -15.78 27.49 4.47
N ALA A 122 -16.94 26.84 4.40
CA ALA A 122 -18.09 27.32 3.62
C ALA A 122 -18.53 28.73 4.06
N GLY A 123 -18.52 28.99 5.38
CA GLY A 123 -18.87 30.31 5.92
C GLY A 123 -17.87 31.44 5.59
N TYR A 124 -16.65 31.11 5.18
CA TYR A 124 -15.57 32.06 4.87
C TYR A 124 -15.03 31.92 3.43
N SER A 125 -15.79 31.26 2.55
CA SER A 125 -15.33 30.89 1.20
C SER A 125 -15.03 32.10 0.30
N ASP A 126 -15.63 33.25 0.59
CA ASP A 126 -15.40 34.51 -0.15
C ASP A 126 -14.14 35.27 0.33
N SER A 127 -13.51 34.85 1.43
CA SER A 127 -12.28 35.48 1.90
C SER A 127 -11.09 35.10 1.01
N PRO A 128 -10.32 36.09 0.49
CA PRO A 128 -9.11 35.83 -0.30
C PRO A 128 -8.08 34.94 0.42
N GLN A 129 -8.04 35.01 1.76
CA GLN A 129 -7.13 34.23 2.60
C GLN A 129 -7.48 32.73 2.57
N VAL A 130 -8.78 32.40 2.64
CA VAL A 130 -9.27 31.01 2.60
C VAL A 130 -9.04 30.39 1.23
N GLN A 131 -9.32 31.15 0.16
CA GLN A 131 -9.01 30.70 -1.21
C GLN A 131 -7.51 30.49 -1.42
N GLY A 132 -6.67 31.37 -0.88
CA GLY A 132 -5.21 31.22 -0.88
C GLY A 132 -4.76 29.95 -0.15
N ALA A 133 -5.31 29.69 1.04
CA ALA A 133 -5.01 28.48 1.82
C ALA A 133 -5.42 27.20 1.09
N LEU A 134 -6.62 27.16 0.49
CA LEU A 134 -7.10 26.02 -0.31
C LEU A 134 -6.22 25.76 -1.54
N ARG A 135 -5.81 26.83 -2.24
CA ARG A 135 -4.85 26.71 -3.35
C ARG A 135 -3.51 26.17 -2.87
N GLY A 136 -2.99 26.68 -1.75
CA GLY A 136 -1.78 26.17 -1.12
C GLY A 136 -1.87 24.68 -0.79
N MET A 137 -2.99 24.24 -0.20
CA MET A 137 -3.24 22.83 0.11
C MET A 137 -3.23 21.96 -1.15
N SER A 138 -3.87 22.42 -2.23
CA SER A 138 -3.85 21.71 -3.53
C SER A 138 -2.43 21.63 -4.13
N ALA A 139 -1.63 22.69 -4.00
CA ALA A 139 -0.25 22.72 -4.45
C ALA A 139 0.64 21.77 -3.64
N VAL A 140 0.44 21.69 -2.32
CA VAL A 140 1.14 20.71 -1.45
C VAL A 140 0.77 19.28 -1.83
N ALA A 141 -0.51 18.99 -2.06
CA ALA A 141 -0.96 17.68 -2.50
C ALA A 141 -0.32 17.28 -3.85
N ALA A 142 -0.32 18.20 -4.82
CA ALA A 142 0.35 17.98 -6.12
C ALA A 142 1.86 17.75 -5.94
N GLY A 143 2.52 18.55 -5.08
CA GLY A 143 3.93 18.38 -4.75
C GLY A 143 4.25 17.04 -4.11
N LEU A 144 3.40 16.53 -3.21
CA LEU A 144 3.58 15.22 -2.59
C LEU A 144 3.43 14.07 -3.59
N ILE A 145 2.46 14.17 -4.52
CA ILE A 145 2.29 13.22 -5.62
C ILE A 145 3.53 13.25 -6.52
N ALA A 146 4.00 14.44 -6.91
CA ALA A 146 5.19 14.60 -7.72
C ALA A 146 6.45 14.03 -7.02
N ALA A 147 6.63 14.31 -5.73
CA ALA A 147 7.74 13.78 -4.94
C ALA A 147 7.71 12.24 -4.86
N THR A 148 6.52 11.65 -4.70
CA THR A 148 6.34 10.19 -4.72
C THR A 148 6.70 9.62 -6.09
N GLY A 149 6.25 10.27 -7.17
CA GLY A 149 6.62 9.90 -8.55
C GLY A 149 8.13 9.97 -8.78
N LEU A 150 8.78 11.05 -8.37
CA LEU A 150 10.24 11.22 -8.46
C LEU A 150 11.00 10.15 -7.67
N LYS A 151 10.53 9.82 -6.46
CA LYS A 151 11.10 8.73 -5.65
C LYS A 151 11.01 7.39 -6.36
N LEU A 152 9.86 7.07 -6.96
CA LEU A 152 9.68 5.86 -7.76
C LEU A 152 10.59 5.86 -9.01
N LEU A 153 10.76 6.99 -9.69
CA LEU A 153 11.68 7.11 -10.83
C LEU A 153 13.12 6.75 -10.44
N THR A 154 13.59 7.17 -9.27
CA THR A 154 14.94 6.79 -8.82
C THR A 154 15.08 5.29 -8.52
N SER A 155 14.00 4.61 -8.13
CA SER A 155 14.00 3.16 -7.92
C SER A 155 14.06 2.37 -9.24
N LEU A 156 13.62 2.98 -10.34
CA LEU A 156 13.66 2.38 -11.68
C LEU A 156 15.05 2.42 -12.34
N LYS A 157 16.06 3.08 -11.76
CA LYS A 157 17.42 3.13 -12.33
C LYS A 157 18.11 1.76 -12.48
N LYS A 158 17.54 0.70 -11.89
CA LYS A 158 18.00 -0.69 -12.03
C LYS A 158 17.33 -1.45 -13.20
N ASN A 159 16.47 -0.80 -14.00
CA ASN A 159 15.79 -1.47 -15.12
C ASN A 159 16.70 -1.69 -16.33
N VAL A 160 16.36 -2.71 -17.12
CA VAL A 160 17.06 -3.15 -18.34
C VAL A 160 16.89 -2.16 -19.51
N LEU A 161 15.98 -1.19 -19.39
CA LEU A 161 15.75 -0.16 -20.41
C LEU A 161 16.75 0.99 -20.27
N SER A 162 17.30 1.42 -21.40
CA SER A 162 18.21 2.56 -21.47
C SER A 162 17.54 3.83 -20.88
N PRO A 163 18.25 4.64 -20.07
CA PRO A 163 17.70 5.83 -19.42
C PRO A 163 17.03 6.81 -20.40
N HIS A 164 17.57 6.91 -21.63
CA HIS A 164 17.02 7.79 -22.68
C HIS A 164 15.60 7.43 -23.09
N ILE A 165 15.29 6.13 -23.20
CA ILE A 165 13.95 5.65 -23.58
C ILE A 165 12.96 5.92 -22.45
N GLN A 166 13.39 5.77 -21.20
CA GLN A 166 12.55 6.03 -20.03
C GLN A 166 12.16 7.51 -19.92
N TYR A 167 13.11 8.43 -20.10
CA TYR A 167 12.80 9.86 -20.10
C TYR A 167 11.93 10.28 -21.30
N ALA A 168 12.12 9.67 -22.47
CA ALA A 168 11.25 9.90 -23.63
C ALA A 168 9.80 9.50 -23.35
N PHE A 169 9.55 8.35 -22.72
CA PHE A 169 8.21 7.93 -22.32
C PHE A 169 7.57 8.88 -21.31
N ILE A 170 8.33 9.32 -20.30
CA ILE A 170 7.84 10.31 -19.31
C ILE A 170 7.45 11.61 -20.00
N ALA A 171 8.28 12.11 -20.92
CA ALA A 171 8.00 13.32 -21.68
C ALA A 171 6.76 13.17 -22.56
N ILE A 172 6.59 12.03 -23.25
CA ILE A 172 5.43 11.73 -24.09
C ILE A 172 4.15 11.69 -23.26
N VAL A 173 4.15 10.98 -22.12
CA VAL A 173 3.00 10.94 -21.19
C VAL A 173 2.67 12.35 -20.68
N PHE A 174 3.68 13.13 -20.30
CA PHE A 174 3.49 14.50 -19.84
C PHE A 174 2.83 15.38 -20.91
N VAL A 175 3.30 15.34 -22.15
CA VAL A 175 2.73 16.11 -23.27
C VAL A 175 1.29 15.68 -23.57
N LEU A 176 1.02 14.37 -23.62
CA LEU A 176 -0.33 13.84 -23.90
C LEU A 176 -1.36 14.23 -22.84
N ILE A 177 -0.95 14.26 -21.56
CA ILE A 177 -1.86 14.56 -20.45
C ILE A 177 -1.98 16.07 -20.24
N VAL A 178 -0.86 16.80 -20.16
CA VAL A 178 -0.84 18.22 -19.74
C VAL A 178 -1.14 19.18 -20.89
N VAL A 179 -0.66 18.87 -22.11
CA VAL A 179 -0.87 19.76 -23.28
C VAL A 179 -2.12 19.34 -24.03
N LEU A 180 -2.21 18.06 -24.40
CA LEU A 180 -3.28 17.55 -25.27
C LEU A 180 -4.55 17.13 -24.52
N HIS A 181 -4.54 17.13 -23.17
CA HIS A 181 -5.68 16.78 -22.32
C HIS A 181 -6.37 15.46 -22.73
N VAL A 182 -5.58 14.49 -23.22
CA VAL A 182 -6.10 13.19 -23.65
C VAL A 182 -6.57 12.42 -22.43
N ARG A 183 -7.72 11.76 -22.53
CA ARG A 183 -8.27 10.94 -21.44
C ARG A 183 -7.23 9.90 -20.99
N LEU A 184 -7.01 9.83 -19.68
CA LEU A 184 -5.97 9.00 -19.05
C LEU A 184 -6.04 7.53 -19.50
N ALA A 185 -7.25 6.99 -19.72
CA ALA A 185 -7.45 5.64 -20.21
C ALA A 185 -6.74 5.37 -21.55
N TRP A 186 -6.80 6.31 -22.51
CA TRP A 186 -6.13 6.16 -23.81
C TRP A 186 -4.62 6.26 -23.70
N VAL A 187 -4.12 7.15 -22.84
CA VAL A 187 -2.68 7.30 -22.58
C VAL A 187 -2.13 6.02 -21.94
N LEU A 188 -2.87 5.42 -21.00
CA LEU A 188 -2.48 4.17 -20.35
C LEU A 188 -2.45 2.99 -21.34
N LEU A 189 -3.47 2.85 -22.18
CA LEU A 189 -3.54 1.78 -23.17
C LEU A 189 -2.48 1.93 -24.28
N GLY A 190 -2.28 3.15 -24.79
CA GLY A 190 -1.31 3.39 -25.86
C GLY A 190 0.13 3.40 -25.36
N VAL A 191 0.45 4.35 -24.48
CA VAL A 191 1.83 4.60 -24.03
C VAL A 191 2.25 3.58 -22.97
N GLY A 192 1.34 3.24 -22.05
CA GLY A 192 1.57 2.17 -21.07
C GLY A 192 1.73 0.81 -21.74
N GLY A 193 0.85 0.45 -22.68
CA GLY A 193 0.95 -0.80 -23.44
C GLY A 193 2.24 -0.92 -24.27
N SER A 194 2.61 0.13 -25.00
CA SER A 194 3.84 0.14 -25.81
C SER A 194 5.12 0.11 -24.96
N SER A 195 5.14 0.78 -23.80
CA SER A 195 6.27 0.71 -22.88
C SER A 195 6.44 -0.68 -22.25
N ALA A 196 5.34 -1.34 -21.85
CA ALA A 196 5.36 -2.70 -21.32
C ALA A 196 5.80 -3.72 -22.38
N TRP A 197 5.32 -3.57 -23.62
CA TRP A 197 5.69 -4.43 -24.74
C TRP A 197 7.19 -4.32 -25.08
N LEU A 198 7.73 -3.10 -25.17
CA LEU A 198 9.16 -2.88 -25.40
C LEU A 198 10.04 -3.39 -24.26
N ALA A 199 9.56 -3.26 -23.01
CA ALA A 199 10.26 -3.81 -21.85
C ALA A 199 10.34 -5.35 -21.93
N TYR A 200 9.22 -6.00 -22.24
CA TYR A 200 9.14 -7.45 -22.39
C TYR A 200 10.08 -7.97 -23.49
N HIS A 201 10.10 -7.32 -24.65
CA HIS A 201 11.00 -7.70 -25.75
C HIS A 201 12.48 -7.47 -25.45
N ARG A 202 12.83 -6.44 -24.66
CA ARG A 202 14.22 -6.17 -24.25
C ARG A 202 14.70 -7.16 -23.16
N LEU A 203 13.81 -7.55 -22.24
CA LEU A 203 14.08 -8.55 -21.20
C LEU A 203 14.37 -9.93 -21.81
N GLY A 204 13.52 -10.41 -22.72
CA GLY A 204 13.73 -11.70 -23.40
C GLY A 204 15.02 -11.75 -24.25
N ARG A 205 15.47 -10.61 -24.78
CA ARG A 205 16.73 -10.50 -25.53
C ARG A 205 17.97 -10.50 -24.62
N SER A 206 17.83 -10.10 -23.35
CA SER A 206 18.93 -10.13 -22.36
C SER A 206 19.12 -11.51 -21.71
N GLU A 207 18.05 -12.29 -21.54
CA GLU A 207 18.13 -13.68 -21.08
C GLU A 207 18.78 -14.59 -22.14
N SER A 208 18.49 -14.35 -23.42
CA SER A 208 19.12 -15.07 -24.54
C SER A 208 20.64 -14.86 -24.65
N LEU A 209 21.21 -13.83 -24.00
CA LEU A 209 22.66 -13.54 -24.00
C LEU A 209 23.39 -14.11 -22.77
N LYS A 210 22.65 -14.52 -21.72
CA LYS A 210 23.21 -15.21 -20.54
C LYS A 210 23.17 -16.73 -20.64
N GLY A 211 22.52 -17.27 -21.68
CA GLY A 211 22.31 -18.69 -21.92
C GLY A 211 23.17 -19.30 -23.04
N THR A 212 24.44 -18.92 -23.15
CA THR A 212 25.42 -19.73 -23.89
C THR A 212 26.47 -20.25 -22.90
N PRO A 213 26.69 -21.57 -22.83
CA PRO A 213 27.62 -22.20 -21.89
C PRO A 213 29.08 -21.78 -22.11
#